data_AF-A0A926E369-F1
#
_entry.id   AF-A0A926E369-F1
#
_cell.length_a   1.000
_cell.length_b   1.000
_cell.length_c   1.000
_cell.angle_alpha   90.00
_cell.angle_beta   90.00
_cell.angle_gamma   90.00
#
_symmetry.space_group_name_H-M   'P 1'
#
loop_
_entity.id
_entity.type
_entity.pdbx_description
1 polymer ?
#
loop_
_entity_poly.entity_id
_entity_poly.type
_entity_poly.pdbx_seq_one_letter_code
_entity_poly.pdbx_strand_id
1 'polypeptide(L)'
;MRKLLTAAAVTLALTLALTGCANSGSKNPPDASSPSVSQPELTPATVYIGMNDNFQEFPIALGGELTPKSLLSSITAFTGWNLDLSDEITTGKGGMTVSFADTSALVVGPPDPQVKEFFVYDNTELIQMVLDSVQRTLQQNFVNPELGAPASLDIYFALNGEDISVPGTDIVISHTEPYKGFPTAE
;
A
#
# COMPACT_ATOMS: atom_id res chain seq x y z
N MET A 1 27.15 25.91 -11.69
CA MET A 1 27.89 24.63 -11.50
C MET A 1 26.92 23.60 -10.96
N ARG A 2 26.36 22.74 -11.81
CA ARG A 2 25.41 21.69 -11.41
C ARG A 2 26.20 20.40 -11.21
N LYS A 3 26.28 19.94 -9.97
CA LYS A 3 26.96 18.69 -9.59
C LYS A 3 26.08 17.52 -10.02
N LEU A 4 26.58 16.68 -10.92
CA LEU A 4 26.01 15.37 -11.24
C LEU A 4 26.14 14.47 -10.01
N LEU A 5 25.04 13.84 -9.59
CA LEU A 5 25.04 12.73 -8.64
C LEU A 5 24.78 11.44 -9.42
N THR A 6 25.81 10.62 -9.43
CA THR A 6 25.96 9.34 -10.12
C THR A 6 25.10 8.28 -9.43
N ALA A 7 24.19 7.65 -10.16
CA ALA A 7 23.47 6.47 -9.69
C ALA A 7 24.42 5.27 -9.63
N ALA A 8 24.47 4.61 -8.47
CA ALA A 8 25.22 3.38 -8.25
C ALA A 8 24.48 2.20 -8.89
N ALA A 9 25.08 1.61 -9.92
CA ALA A 9 24.63 0.34 -10.50
C ALA A 9 25.07 -0.81 -9.59
N VAL A 10 24.12 -1.48 -8.93
CA VAL A 10 24.38 -2.74 -8.23
C VAL A 10 24.32 -3.86 -9.28
N THR A 11 25.50 -4.34 -9.68
CA THR A 11 25.64 -5.46 -10.61
C THR A 11 25.50 -6.78 -9.83
N LEU A 12 24.40 -7.50 -10.01
CA LEU A 12 24.21 -8.85 -9.47
C LEU A 12 24.85 -9.86 -10.43
N ALA A 13 26.09 -10.27 -10.14
CA ALA A 13 26.79 -11.31 -10.89
C ALA A 13 26.36 -12.70 -10.39
N LEU A 14 25.57 -13.42 -11.20
CA LEU A 14 25.22 -14.82 -10.97
C LEU A 14 26.21 -15.71 -11.74
N THR A 15 27.26 -16.19 -11.06
CA THR A 15 28.22 -17.15 -11.61
C THR A 15 27.75 -18.59 -11.41
N LEU A 16 27.23 -19.21 -12.47
CA LEU A 16 26.95 -20.65 -12.51
C LEU A 16 28.22 -21.40 -12.93
N ALA A 17 28.85 -22.10 -11.99
CA ALA A 17 29.94 -23.02 -12.27
C ALA A 17 29.39 -24.34 -12.82
N LEU A 18 29.62 -24.62 -14.11
CA LEU A 18 29.40 -25.94 -14.72
C LEU A 18 30.72 -26.72 -14.69
N THR A 19 30.88 -27.61 -13.72
CA THR A 19 31.90 -28.67 -13.77
C THR A 19 31.20 -29.98 -14.12
N GLY A 20 31.50 -30.51 -15.30
CA GLY A 20 31.04 -31.82 -15.75
C GLY A 20 31.92 -32.96 -15.23
N CYS A 21 31.34 -34.15 -15.17
CA CYS A 21 32.04 -35.43 -15.23
C CYS A 21 31.19 -36.40 -16.05
N ALA A 22 31.80 -37.01 -17.07
CA ALA A 22 31.22 -38.09 -17.86
C ALA A 22 31.66 -39.44 -17.27
N ASN A 23 30.74 -40.41 -17.16
CA ASN A 23 31.07 -41.84 -17.22
C ASN A 23 29.85 -42.68 -17.63
N SER A 24 30.12 -43.72 -18.42
CA SER A 24 29.18 -44.59 -19.15
C SER A 24 28.41 -45.59 -18.28
N GLY A 25 27.17 -45.93 -18.69
CA GLY A 25 26.59 -47.26 -18.42
C GLY A 25 25.09 -47.34 -18.06
N SER A 26 24.26 -47.65 -19.06
CA SER A 26 23.03 -48.49 -19.06
C SER A 26 21.82 -48.22 -18.13
N LYS A 27 20.65 -48.21 -18.81
CA LYS A 27 19.24 -48.45 -18.39
C LYS A 27 18.39 -47.26 -17.90
N ASN A 28 17.44 -46.84 -18.75
CA ASN A 28 16.21 -46.09 -18.38
C ASN A 28 15.08 -47.06 -17.94
N PRO A 29 13.97 -46.60 -17.33
CA PRO A 29 13.76 -45.44 -16.43
C PRO A 29 12.98 -45.85 -15.14
N PRO A 30 12.70 -44.91 -14.23
CA PRO A 30 11.32 -44.40 -14.22
C PRO A 30 11.28 -42.88 -14.22
N ASP A 31 10.20 -42.35 -14.78
CA ASP A 31 9.77 -40.96 -14.72
C ASP A 31 10.03 -40.34 -13.34
N ALA A 32 11.08 -39.54 -13.24
CA ALA A 32 11.15 -38.50 -12.23
C ALA A 32 10.46 -37.27 -12.82
N SER A 33 9.13 -37.32 -12.85
CA SER A 33 8.35 -36.08 -12.82
C SER A 33 8.67 -35.42 -11.48
N SER A 34 9.73 -34.61 -11.43
CA SER A 34 9.87 -33.62 -10.38
C SER A 34 8.57 -32.82 -10.37
N PRO A 35 7.82 -32.77 -9.26
CA PRO A 35 6.82 -31.74 -9.15
C PRO A 35 7.60 -30.43 -9.16
N SER A 36 7.53 -29.69 -10.27
CA SER A 36 7.76 -28.25 -10.23
C SER A 36 6.75 -27.73 -9.23
N VAL A 37 7.19 -27.54 -7.99
CA VAL A 37 6.44 -26.78 -7.00
C VAL A 37 6.40 -25.38 -7.60
N SER A 38 5.28 -25.02 -8.23
CA SER A 38 5.07 -23.67 -8.74
C SER A 38 5.27 -22.72 -7.57
N GLN A 39 6.38 -21.98 -7.62
CA GLN A 39 6.67 -20.97 -6.62
C GLN A 39 5.52 -19.95 -6.68
N PRO A 40 4.89 -19.59 -5.55
CA PRO A 40 3.75 -18.69 -5.58
C PRO A 40 4.17 -17.38 -6.26
N GLU A 41 3.39 -16.94 -7.25
CA GLU A 41 3.62 -15.67 -7.91
C GLU A 41 3.35 -14.54 -6.91
N LEU A 42 4.41 -13.78 -6.60
CA LEU A 42 4.35 -12.64 -5.71
C LEU A 42 4.26 -11.37 -6.54
N THR A 43 3.28 -10.53 -6.23
CA THR A 43 3.10 -9.22 -6.85
C THR A 43 3.74 -8.15 -5.97
N PRO A 44 4.77 -7.42 -6.47
CA PRO A 44 5.43 -6.38 -5.69
C PRO A 44 4.52 -5.15 -5.54
N ALA A 45 4.60 -4.50 -4.38
CA ALA A 45 3.94 -3.24 -4.10
C ALA A 45 4.71 -2.48 -3.00
N THR A 46 4.36 -1.22 -2.77
CA THR A 46 4.93 -0.41 -1.69
C THR A 46 3.82 0.23 -0.86
N VAL A 47 3.84 0.04 0.45
CA VAL A 47 2.95 0.75 1.37
C VAL A 47 3.62 2.03 1.86
N TYR A 48 2.87 3.12 1.89
CA TYR A 48 3.34 4.43 2.34
C TYR A 48 2.58 4.82 3.60
N ILE A 49 3.30 5.07 4.69
CA ILE A 49 2.71 5.48 5.97
C ILE A 49 3.30 6.82 6.39
N GLY A 50 2.42 7.80 6.63
CA GLY A 50 2.82 9.16 7.00
C GLY A 50 1.76 10.19 6.66
N MET A 51 2.15 11.47 6.73
CA MET A 51 1.28 12.63 6.47
C MET A 51 2.10 13.83 5.99
N ASN A 52 1.43 14.84 5.42
CA ASN A 52 2.08 16.11 5.02
C ASN A 52 3.30 15.91 4.09
N ASP A 53 3.17 15.03 3.09
CA ASP A 53 4.25 14.65 2.15
C ASP A 53 5.49 13.97 2.77
N ASN A 54 5.47 13.67 4.07
CA ASN A 54 6.51 12.89 4.74
C ASN A 54 6.03 11.45 4.95
N PHE A 55 6.50 10.53 4.09
CA PHE A 55 6.08 9.14 4.08
C PHE A 55 7.26 8.19 4.27
N GLN A 56 7.08 7.19 5.13
CA GLN A 56 7.94 6.02 5.18
C GLN A 56 7.43 4.97 4.19
N GLU A 57 8.35 4.34 3.48
CA GLU A 57 8.06 3.35 2.44
C GLU A 57 8.33 1.93 2.95
N PHE A 58 7.38 1.04 2.71
CA PHE A 58 7.45 -0.37 3.11
C PHE A 58 7.22 -1.23 1.86
N PRO A 59 8.31 -1.69 1.19
CA PRO A 59 8.20 -2.63 0.10
C PRO A 59 7.59 -3.95 0.60
N ILE A 60 6.59 -4.44 -0.12
CA ILE A 60 5.90 -5.70 0.17
C ILE A 60 5.81 -6.56 -1.09
N ALA A 61 5.61 -7.85 -0.87
CA ALA A 61 5.36 -8.82 -1.94
C ALA A 61 4.10 -9.61 -1.57
N LEU A 62 3.00 -9.33 -2.27
CA LEU A 62 1.69 -9.91 -2.00
C LEU A 62 1.54 -11.22 -2.76
N GLY A 63 0.95 -12.24 -2.14
CA GLY A 63 0.55 -13.45 -2.86
C GLY A 63 -0.74 -13.20 -3.63
N GLY A 64 -0.72 -13.42 -4.94
CA GLY A 64 -1.90 -13.21 -5.81
C GLY A 64 -2.00 -11.79 -6.39
N GLU A 65 -3.23 -11.38 -6.72
CA GLU A 65 -3.51 -10.11 -7.40
C GLU A 65 -3.40 -8.92 -6.44
N LEU A 66 -2.77 -7.85 -6.93
CA LEU A 66 -2.72 -6.56 -6.24
C LEU A 66 -4.09 -5.88 -6.30
N THR A 67 -4.75 -5.79 -5.15
CA THR A 67 -6.05 -5.11 -5.01
C THR A 67 -5.98 -3.95 -4.01
N PRO A 68 -6.81 -2.90 -4.14
CA PRO A 68 -6.84 -1.82 -3.16
C PRO A 68 -7.04 -2.33 -1.73
N LYS A 69 -7.92 -3.32 -1.55
CA LYS A 69 -8.17 -3.96 -0.24
C LYS A 69 -6.94 -4.68 0.32
N SER A 70 -6.14 -5.33 -0.53
CA SER A 70 -4.89 -5.96 -0.08
C SER A 70 -3.87 -4.95 0.46
N LEU A 71 -3.79 -3.75 -0.14
CA LEU A 71 -2.93 -2.67 0.35
C LEU A 71 -3.41 -2.08 1.68
N LEU A 72 -4.71 -1.85 1.86
CA LEU A 72 -5.27 -1.43 3.16
C LEU A 72 -5.03 -2.49 4.24
N SER A 73 -5.12 -3.77 3.88
CA SER A 73 -4.80 -4.87 4.80
C SER A 73 -3.32 -4.84 5.21
N SER A 74 -2.41 -4.49 4.29
CA SER A 74 -1.00 -4.29 4.62
C SER A 74 -0.76 -3.09 5.53
N ILE A 75 -1.46 -1.95 5.32
CA ILE A 75 -1.40 -0.81 6.25
C ILE A 75 -1.84 -1.24 7.65
N THR A 76 -2.99 -1.93 7.76
CA THR A 76 -3.49 -2.49 9.02
C THR A 76 -2.46 -3.40 9.69
N ALA A 77 -1.76 -4.24 8.91
CA ALA A 77 -0.73 -5.14 9.44
C ALA A 77 0.51 -4.41 9.97
N PHE A 78 0.88 -3.27 9.38
CA PHE A 78 2.01 -2.47 9.86
C PHE A 78 1.64 -1.62 11.09
N THR A 79 0.48 -0.97 11.07
CA THR A 79 0.12 0.05 12.07
C THR A 79 -0.74 -0.46 13.21
N GLY A 80 -1.46 -1.56 12.98
CA GLY A 80 -2.51 -2.06 13.88
C GLY A 80 -3.80 -1.25 13.83
N TRP A 81 -3.92 -0.22 12.99
CA TRP A 81 -5.16 0.53 12.82
C TRP A 81 -6.23 -0.33 12.17
N ASN A 82 -7.46 -0.31 12.70
CA ASN A 82 -8.57 -0.95 12.02
C ASN A 82 -8.99 -0.12 10.79
N LEU A 83 -8.86 -0.68 9.58
CA LEU A 83 -9.28 -0.04 8.34
C LEU A 83 -10.52 -0.72 7.72
N ASP A 84 -11.41 -1.26 8.55
CA ASP A 84 -12.69 -1.82 8.14
C ASP A 84 -13.46 -0.85 7.22
N LEU A 85 -14.10 -1.42 6.20
CA LEU A 85 -14.84 -0.70 5.18
C LEU A 85 -16.33 -1.01 5.31
N SER A 86 -17.17 0.00 5.04
CA SER A 86 -18.63 -0.15 5.01
C SER A 86 -19.13 -0.71 3.67
N ASP A 87 -18.30 -0.64 2.63
CA ASP A 87 -18.59 -1.13 1.28
C ASP A 87 -17.29 -1.54 0.56
N GLU A 88 -17.40 -2.15 -0.62
CA GLU A 88 -16.26 -2.44 -1.47
C GLU A 88 -15.58 -1.15 -1.97
N ILE A 89 -14.26 -1.20 -2.19
CA ILE A 89 -13.55 -0.08 -2.83
C ILE A 89 -13.99 -0.03 -4.28
N THR A 90 -14.73 1.00 -4.65
CA THR A 90 -15.24 1.16 -6.01
C THR A 90 -14.25 1.93 -6.87
N THR A 91 -14.07 1.47 -8.10
CA THR A 91 -13.36 2.18 -9.16
C THR A 91 -14.41 2.87 -10.05
N GLY A 92 -14.39 4.20 -10.11
CA GLY A 92 -15.42 4.98 -10.80
C GLY A 92 -15.13 6.49 -10.77
N LYS A 93 -15.81 7.28 -11.61
CA LYS A 93 -15.62 8.75 -11.73
C LYS A 93 -14.18 9.22 -12.04
N GLY A 94 -13.31 8.34 -12.55
CA GLY A 94 -11.89 8.64 -12.76
C GLY A 94 -10.99 8.40 -11.53
N GLY A 95 -11.51 7.77 -10.47
CA GLY A 95 -10.82 7.54 -9.22
C GLY A 95 -11.23 6.27 -8.47
N MET A 96 -10.84 6.20 -7.20
CA MET A 96 -11.25 5.17 -6.23
C MET A 96 -12.00 5.79 -5.05
N THR A 97 -13.05 5.13 -4.57
CA THR A 97 -13.74 5.52 -3.33
C THR A 97 -13.45 4.51 -2.23
N VAL A 98 -13.00 4.99 -1.08
CA VAL A 98 -12.78 4.20 0.13
C VAL A 98 -13.76 4.67 1.20
N SER A 99 -14.76 3.85 1.50
CA SER A 99 -15.75 4.13 2.54
C SER A 99 -15.45 3.31 3.78
N PHE A 100 -14.97 3.97 4.83
CA PHE A 100 -14.68 3.34 6.12
C PHE A 100 -15.97 3.00 6.87
N ALA A 101 -15.91 1.95 7.70
CA ALA A 101 -17.00 1.61 8.62
C ALA A 101 -16.83 2.32 9.98
N ASP A 102 -17.90 2.33 10.78
CA ASP A 102 -17.86 2.82 12.17
C ASP A 102 -16.91 2.05 13.09
N THR A 103 -16.50 0.84 12.69
CA THR A 103 -15.51 0.06 13.43
C THR A 103 -14.08 0.48 13.13
N SER A 104 -13.85 1.33 12.12
CA SER A 104 -12.52 1.78 11.71
C SER A 104 -11.89 2.72 12.73
N ALA A 105 -10.57 2.85 12.64
CA ALA A 105 -9.75 3.72 13.49
C ALA A 105 -10.14 5.20 13.41
N LEU A 106 -10.83 5.62 12.33
CA LEU A 106 -11.36 6.99 12.23
C LEU A 106 -12.40 7.29 13.32
N VAL A 107 -13.07 6.25 13.82
CA VAL A 107 -14.13 6.37 14.83
C VAL A 107 -13.66 5.80 16.18
N VAL A 108 -13.05 4.60 16.17
CA VAL A 108 -12.68 3.91 17.42
C VAL A 108 -11.32 4.32 17.97
N GLY A 109 -10.55 5.11 17.21
CA GLY A 109 -9.19 5.50 17.57
C GLY A 109 -8.14 4.44 17.23
N PRO A 110 -6.87 4.67 17.62
CA PRO A 110 -5.78 3.76 17.35
C PRO A 110 -5.81 2.56 18.33
N PRO A 111 -5.11 1.44 18.04
CA PRO A 111 -5.03 0.34 18.98
C PRO A 111 -4.32 0.73 20.28
N ASP A 112 -4.64 0.05 21.38
CA ASP A 112 -3.91 0.18 22.66
C ASP A 112 -3.31 -1.19 23.05
N PRO A 113 -1.97 -1.33 23.11
CA PRO A 113 -0.97 -0.29 22.84
C PRO A 113 -0.79 0.00 21.34
N GLN A 114 -0.43 1.25 21.02
CA GLN A 114 -0.05 1.64 19.66
C GLN A 114 1.29 1.04 19.24
N VAL A 115 1.47 0.81 17.93
CA VAL A 115 2.78 0.53 17.37
C VAL A 115 3.63 1.80 17.46
N LYS A 116 4.78 1.71 18.15
CA LYS A 116 5.63 2.87 18.48
C LYS A 116 6.01 3.73 17.26
N GLU A 117 6.25 3.09 16.11
CA GLU A 117 6.67 3.78 14.88
C GLU A 117 5.56 4.67 14.29
N PHE A 118 4.29 4.32 14.56
CA PHE A 118 3.10 4.98 14.00
C PHE A 118 2.24 5.61 15.09
N PHE A 119 2.88 5.98 16.20
CA PHE A 119 2.20 6.57 17.34
C PHE A 119 1.61 7.93 16.96
N VAL A 120 0.33 8.12 17.25
CA VAL A 120 -0.39 9.38 17.08
C VAL A 120 -0.92 9.88 18.42
N TYR A 121 -0.93 11.19 18.61
CA TYR A 121 -1.27 11.83 19.88
C TYR A 121 -2.77 12.10 20.03
N ASP A 122 -3.47 12.36 18.93
CA ASP A 122 -4.90 12.65 18.94
C ASP A 122 -5.62 12.13 17.68
N ASN A 123 -6.95 12.24 17.69
CA ASN A 123 -7.79 11.74 16.62
C ASN A 123 -7.64 12.53 15.31
N THR A 124 -7.31 13.83 15.38
CA THR A 124 -7.09 14.63 14.17
C THR A 124 -5.85 14.14 13.44
N GLU A 125 -4.75 13.93 14.18
CA GLU A 125 -3.52 13.36 13.65
C GLU A 125 -3.73 11.94 13.13
N LEU A 126 -4.48 11.10 13.84
CA LEU A 126 -4.83 9.74 13.39
C LEU A 126 -5.58 9.77 12.06
N ILE A 127 -6.67 10.54 11.98
CA ILE A 127 -7.50 10.61 10.77
C ILE A 127 -6.65 11.12 9.61
N GLN A 128 -5.89 12.20 9.81
CA GLN A 128 -4.98 12.70 8.79
C GLN A 128 -4.00 11.62 8.32
N MET A 129 -3.28 10.97 9.25
CA MET A 129 -2.28 9.97 8.90
C MET A 129 -2.90 8.79 8.14
N VAL A 130 -4.08 8.32 8.55
CA VAL A 130 -4.80 7.25 7.87
C VAL A 130 -5.16 7.65 6.44
N LEU A 131 -5.80 8.82 6.25
CA LEU A 131 -6.25 9.27 4.93
C LEU A 131 -5.08 9.54 3.98
N ASP A 132 -4.03 10.22 4.45
CA ASP A 132 -2.82 10.52 3.66
C ASP A 132 -2.08 9.23 3.27
N SER A 133 -1.94 8.28 4.20
CA SER A 133 -1.29 6.98 3.95
C SER A 133 -2.05 6.14 2.92
N VAL A 134 -3.38 6.05 3.06
CA VAL A 134 -4.22 5.31 2.12
C VAL A 134 -4.16 5.95 0.73
N GLN A 135 -4.32 7.28 0.64
CA GLN A 135 -4.23 7.99 -0.64
C GLN A 135 -2.90 7.71 -1.33
N ARG A 136 -1.78 7.96 -0.64
CA ARG A 136 -0.45 7.82 -1.21
C ARG A 136 -0.20 6.38 -1.65
N THR A 137 -0.60 5.41 -0.82
CA THR A 137 -0.45 3.98 -1.15
C THR A 137 -1.23 3.60 -2.41
N LEU A 138 -2.50 3.99 -2.53
CA LEU A 138 -3.29 3.64 -3.72
C LEU A 138 -2.75 4.32 -4.99
N GLN A 139 -2.41 5.60 -4.92
CA GLN A 139 -1.89 6.37 -6.05
C GLN A 139 -0.59 5.79 -6.61
N GLN A 140 0.34 5.40 -5.74
CA GLN A 140 1.65 4.90 -6.17
C GLN A 140 1.60 3.48 -6.75
N ASN A 141 0.60 2.68 -6.38
CA ASN A 141 0.51 1.28 -6.81
C ASN A 141 -0.44 1.06 -7.99
N PHE A 142 -1.40 1.96 -8.24
CA PHE A 142 -2.40 1.80 -9.30
C PHE A 142 -2.26 2.76 -10.48
N VAL A 143 -1.29 3.67 -10.44
CA VAL A 143 -0.93 4.51 -11.59
C VAL A 143 0.42 4.07 -12.13
N ASN A 144 0.46 3.75 -13.43
CA ASN A 144 1.74 3.54 -14.10
C ASN A 144 2.45 4.91 -14.24
N PRO A 145 3.62 5.13 -13.61
CA PRO A 145 4.31 6.41 -13.61
C PRO A 145 4.76 6.86 -15.02
N GLU A 146 4.87 5.95 -15.98
CA GLU A 146 5.19 6.27 -17.38
C GLU A 146 3.96 6.82 -18.14
N LEU A 147 2.75 6.55 -17.67
CA LEU A 147 1.49 6.95 -18.31
C LEU A 147 0.81 8.12 -17.61
N GLY A 148 1.17 8.41 -16.35
CA GLY A 148 0.63 9.53 -15.60
C GLY A 148 1.31 9.71 -14.24
N ALA A 149 1.16 10.88 -13.64
CA ALA A 149 1.62 11.12 -12.27
C ALA A 149 0.74 10.33 -11.28
N PRO A 150 1.28 9.73 -10.21
CA PRO A 150 0.47 9.03 -9.20
C PRO A 150 -0.72 9.85 -8.67
N ALA A 151 -0.53 11.16 -8.49
CA ALA A 151 -1.57 12.10 -8.07
C ALA A 151 -2.74 12.29 -9.07
N SER A 152 -2.66 11.70 -10.27
CA SER A 152 -3.75 11.71 -11.25
C SER A 152 -4.91 10.77 -10.91
N LEU A 153 -4.67 9.78 -10.04
CA LEU A 153 -5.73 8.95 -9.50
C LEU A 153 -6.41 9.71 -8.36
N ASP A 154 -7.65 10.16 -8.60
CA ASP A 154 -8.47 10.77 -7.57
C ASP A 154 -8.88 9.71 -6.53
N ILE A 155 -8.78 10.06 -5.26
CA ILE A 155 -9.21 9.22 -4.13
C ILE A 155 -10.29 9.95 -3.37
N TYR A 156 -11.42 9.30 -3.14
CA TYR A 156 -12.56 9.82 -2.37
C TYR A 156 -12.64 9.03 -1.06
N PHE A 157 -12.92 9.73 0.03
CA PHE A 157 -13.07 9.12 1.35
C PHE A 157 -14.47 9.36 1.89
N ALA A 158 -15.04 8.33 2.52
CA ALA A 158 -16.33 8.40 3.17
C ALA A 158 -16.29 7.63 4.49
N LEU A 159 -17.26 7.93 5.38
CA LEU A 159 -17.59 7.12 6.54
C LEU A 159 -19.05 6.66 6.37
N ASN A 160 -19.26 5.35 6.19
CA ASN A 160 -20.55 4.76 5.83
C ASN A 160 -21.23 5.43 4.63
N GLY A 161 -20.46 5.86 3.64
CA GLY A 161 -20.96 6.54 2.43
C GLY A 161 -21.25 8.03 2.61
N GLU A 162 -20.99 8.62 3.78
CA GLU A 162 -21.17 10.05 4.05
C GLU A 162 -19.83 10.78 4.31
N ASP A 163 -19.91 12.09 4.50
CA ASP A 163 -18.75 12.93 4.82
C ASP A 163 -18.09 12.53 6.15
N ILE A 164 -16.77 12.70 6.23
CA ILE A 164 -16.01 12.42 7.45
C ILE A 164 -15.90 13.72 8.26
N SER A 165 -16.60 13.79 9.39
CA SER A 165 -16.46 14.89 10.35
C SER A 165 -15.32 14.58 11.32
N VAL A 166 -14.34 15.48 11.45
CA VAL A 166 -13.19 15.29 12.35
C VAL A 166 -13.57 15.70 13.77
N PRO A 167 -13.56 14.78 14.76
CA PRO A 167 -14.04 15.07 16.11
C PRO A 167 -13.30 16.23 16.78
N GLY A 168 -14.05 17.17 17.36
CA GLY A 168 -13.49 18.30 18.09
C GLY A 168 -12.99 19.44 17.21
N THR A 169 -13.30 19.42 15.91
CA THR A 169 -12.95 20.47 14.95
C THR A 169 -14.13 20.79 14.03
N ASP A 170 -14.03 21.87 13.25
CA ASP A 170 -14.99 22.19 12.17
C ASP A 170 -14.58 21.56 10.82
N ILE A 171 -13.59 20.67 10.80
CA ILE A 171 -13.08 20.04 9.57
C ILE A 171 -14.05 18.94 9.13
N VAL A 172 -14.44 19.01 7.85
CA VAL A 172 -15.25 18.01 7.16
C VAL A 172 -14.54 17.59 5.87
N ILE A 173 -14.38 16.28 5.68
CA ILE A 173 -13.87 15.70 4.44
C ILE A 173 -15.07 15.28 3.59
N SER A 174 -15.24 15.94 2.44
CA SER A 174 -16.34 15.66 1.52
C SER A 174 -16.16 14.30 0.85
N HIS A 175 -17.19 13.45 0.88
CA HIS A 175 -17.24 12.19 0.13
C HIS A 175 -17.51 12.38 -1.36
N THR A 176 -17.91 13.59 -1.77
CA THR A 176 -18.27 13.90 -3.16
C THR A 176 -17.13 14.54 -3.95
N GLU A 177 -16.07 14.97 -3.27
CA GLU A 177 -14.90 15.60 -3.88
C GLU A 177 -13.65 14.74 -3.67
N PRO A 178 -12.69 14.73 -4.61
CA PRO A 178 -11.44 14.03 -4.38
C PRO A 178 -10.69 14.65 -3.21
N TYR A 179 -10.15 13.81 -2.33
CA TYR A 179 -9.30 14.22 -1.23
C TYR A 179 -8.04 14.94 -1.76
N LYS A 180 -7.86 16.21 -1.38
CA LYS A 180 -6.71 17.05 -1.80
C LYS A 180 -5.66 17.23 -0.68
N GLY A 181 -5.73 16.39 0.35
CA GLY A 181 -4.95 16.52 1.58
C GLY A 181 -5.82 17.01 2.73
N PHE A 182 -5.31 16.86 3.94
CA PHE A 182 -6.05 17.20 5.15
C PHE A 182 -6.22 18.71 5.28
N PRO A 183 -7.45 19.23 5.48
CA PRO A 183 -7.66 20.66 5.63
C PRO A 183 -6.97 21.18 6.90
N THR A 184 -6.28 22.31 6.79
CA THR A 184 -5.89 23.09 7.97
C THR A 184 -7.11 23.78 8.54
N ALA A 185 -7.32 23.68 9.86
CA ALA A 185 -8.27 24.53 10.56
C ALA A 185 -7.84 26.01 10.42
N GLU A 186 -8.76 26.88 9.98
CA GLU A 186 -8.55 28.34 9.93
C GLU A 186 -8.55 28.99 11.32
#